data_AF-A0AAN9Z4A3-F1
#
_entry.id   AF-A0AAN9Z4A3-F1
#
_cell.length_a   1.000
_cell.length_b   1.000
_cell.length_c   1.000
_cell.angle_alpha   90.00
_cell.angle_beta   90.00
_cell.angle_gamma   90.00
#
_symmetry.space_group_name_H-M   'P 1'
#
loop_
_entity.id
_entity.type
_entity.pdbx_description
1 polymer ?
#
loop_
_entity_poly.entity_id
_entity_poly.type
_entity_poly.pdbx_seq_one_letter_code
_entity_poly.pdbx_strand_id
1 'polypeptide(L)'
;MSLYPSLEDMKVDQMARAQVQAEADYMSQQMPAAAPLPYPVNPSAPSMGPGVGSGLYPALSEFMGLELSEAAIAANMPEYAVAVPTSDLVAASGPLMGMVAPLSGQSLGLQRAQVTHGVRELTLCKDGSGKVGLRVRDVSNGIFVCLVMKDSPAAIAGLRFGDQILQVNGVTVAGFSADKVHDLFRKSPVNGISVVVRDRPFERTVTLHKDSMGHIGFHFKNGKITGLVKDLSAARNGLLTDHHLLEVNGQNVVGLKDKEISALIDQGGNIITVTIIPSFVYDHIVKKMASSLIKGTMDHSIPEI
;
A
#
# COMPACT_ATOMS: atom_id res chain seq x y z
N MET A 1 1.19 -12.14 9.04
CA MET A 1 1.37 -10.67 9.02
C MET A 1 0.64 -10.10 10.23
N SER A 2 1.27 -9.21 11.01
CA SER A 2 0.57 -8.50 12.08
C SER A 2 -0.51 -7.61 11.45
N LEU A 3 -1.72 -7.64 12.02
CA LEU A 3 -2.85 -6.86 11.50
C LEU A 3 -2.61 -5.34 11.65
N TYR A 4 -1.66 -4.95 12.52
CA TYR A 4 -1.26 -3.58 12.80
C TYR A 4 0.26 -3.51 13.02
N PRO A 5 1.06 -3.18 11.99
CA PRO A 5 2.50 -2.98 12.14
C PRO A 5 2.80 -1.86 13.15
N SER A 6 3.77 -2.10 14.03
CA SER A 6 4.26 -1.13 15.00
C SER A 6 5.38 -0.25 14.41
N LEU A 7 5.74 0.81 15.13
CA LEU A 7 6.87 1.66 14.73
C LEU A 7 8.19 0.88 14.88
N GLU A 8 8.26 0.03 15.89
CA GLU A 8 9.34 -0.90 16.16
C GLU A 8 9.50 -1.91 15.01
N ASP A 9 8.40 -2.49 14.53
CA ASP A 9 8.42 -3.42 13.38
C ASP A 9 9.00 -2.74 12.13
N MET A 10 8.63 -1.48 11.86
CA MET A 10 9.19 -0.72 10.73
C MET A 10 10.70 -0.51 10.89
N LYS A 11 11.17 -0.16 12.09
CA LYS A 11 12.60 0.03 12.35
C LYS A 11 13.40 -1.26 12.22
N VAL A 12 12.86 -2.37 12.72
CA VAL A 12 13.49 -3.69 12.60
C VAL A 12 13.56 -4.11 11.13
N ASP A 13 12.50 -3.91 10.35
CA ASP A 13 12.50 -4.15 8.90
C ASP A 13 13.54 -3.28 8.18
N GLN A 14 13.65 -2.00 8.53
CA GLN A 14 14.70 -1.11 7.99
C GLN A 14 16.12 -1.60 8.33
N MET A 15 16.36 -2.03 9.57
CA MET A 15 17.66 -2.57 9.99
C MET A 15 18.00 -3.87 9.26
N ALA A 16 17.03 -4.79 9.16
CA ALA A 16 17.20 -6.06 8.47
C ALA A 16 17.52 -5.84 6.97
N ARG A 17 16.78 -4.94 6.30
CA ARG A 17 17.06 -4.57 4.91
C ARG A 17 18.42 -3.93 4.73
N ALA A 18 18.80 -3.03 5.64
CA ALA A 18 20.12 -2.41 5.62
C ALA A 18 21.25 -3.43 5.81
N GLN A 19 21.07 -4.44 6.67
CA GLN A 19 22.05 -5.52 6.86
C GLN A 19 22.19 -6.37 5.59
N VAL A 20 21.06 -6.83 5.01
CA VAL A 20 21.08 -7.62 3.77
C VAL A 20 21.75 -6.84 2.63
N GLN A 21 21.47 -5.54 2.53
CA GLN A 21 22.08 -4.70 1.51
C GLN A 21 23.58 -4.50 1.75
N ALA A 22 24.00 -4.30 2.99
CA ALA A 22 25.42 -4.21 3.34
C ALA A 22 26.16 -5.53 3.10
N GLU A 23 25.54 -6.68 3.36
CA GLU A 23 26.08 -8.02 3.05
C GLU A 23 26.22 -8.22 1.54
N ALA A 24 25.23 -7.79 0.75
CA ALA A 24 25.29 -7.83 -0.71
C ALA A 24 26.39 -6.93 -1.28
N ASP A 25 26.53 -5.70 -0.77
CA ASP A 25 27.58 -4.77 -1.17
C ASP A 25 28.97 -5.33 -0.83
N TYR A 26 29.13 -5.93 0.36
CA TYR A 26 30.37 -6.60 0.75
C TYR A 26 30.73 -7.78 -0.17
N MET A 27 29.75 -8.60 -0.56
CA MET A 27 29.96 -9.69 -1.54
C MET A 27 30.36 -9.18 -2.92
N SER A 28 29.84 -8.03 -3.36
CA SER A 28 30.18 -7.44 -4.66
C SER A 28 31.61 -6.85 -4.69
N GLN A 29 32.13 -6.33 -3.59
CA GLN A 29 33.48 -5.76 -3.50
C GLN A 29 34.60 -6.81 -3.42
N GLN A 30 34.30 -8.07 -3.03
CA GLN A 30 35.29 -9.15 -2.99
C GLN A 30 35.59 -9.80 -4.35
N MET A 31 34.91 -9.40 -5.43
CA MET A 31 35.32 -9.73 -6.81
C MET A 31 35.93 -8.51 -7.50
N PRO A 32 37.25 -8.25 -7.40
CA PRO A 32 37.89 -7.36 -8.35
C PRO A 32 37.82 -8.02 -9.73
N ALA A 33 37.31 -7.28 -10.72
CA ALA A 33 37.47 -7.63 -12.13
C ALA A 33 38.97 -7.66 -12.44
N ALA A 34 39.60 -8.83 -12.29
CA ALA A 34 41.00 -9.03 -12.62
C ALA A 34 41.17 -8.83 -14.14
N ALA A 35 42.01 -7.88 -14.52
CA ALA A 35 42.42 -7.70 -15.91
C ALA A 35 42.98 -9.01 -16.47
N PRO A 36 42.68 -9.38 -17.73
CA PRO A 36 43.12 -10.65 -18.29
C PRO A 36 44.65 -10.66 -18.41
N LEU A 37 45.29 -11.68 -17.83
CA LEU A 37 46.74 -11.85 -17.89
C LEU A 37 47.19 -12.29 -19.31
N PRO A 38 48.39 -11.91 -19.79
CA PRO A 38 48.76 -12.04 -21.20
C PRO A 38 49.24 -13.43 -21.66
N TYR A 39 48.97 -14.52 -20.94
CA TYR A 39 49.51 -15.85 -21.30
C TYR A 39 48.51 -16.98 -20.99
N PRO A 40 48.41 -18.02 -21.83
CA PRO A 40 47.49 -19.13 -21.61
C PRO A 40 48.06 -20.08 -20.56
N VAL A 41 47.39 -20.19 -19.41
CA VAL A 41 47.59 -21.29 -18.46
C VAL A 41 46.57 -22.37 -18.80
N ASN A 42 47.02 -23.37 -19.56
CA ASN A 42 46.25 -24.58 -19.83
C ASN A 42 46.86 -25.72 -19.00
N PRO A 43 46.21 -26.22 -17.94
CA PRO A 43 46.62 -27.46 -17.29
C PRO A 43 46.15 -28.66 -18.11
N SER A 44 47.09 -29.51 -18.47
CA SER A 44 46.87 -30.78 -19.19
C SER A 44 46.16 -31.80 -18.30
N ALA A 45 44.85 -31.96 -18.48
CA ALA A 45 44.07 -33.10 -18.01
C ALA A 45 42.86 -33.33 -18.95
N PRO A 46 42.44 -34.59 -19.18
CA PRO A 46 41.51 -34.93 -20.26
C PRO A 46 40.12 -34.32 -20.02
N SER A 47 39.51 -33.82 -21.10
CA SER A 47 38.18 -33.20 -21.10
C SER A 47 37.10 -34.22 -20.75
N MET A 48 36.40 -34.01 -19.64
CA MET A 48 35.05 -34.53 -19.42
C MET A 48 34.15 -33.38 -18.99
N GLY A 49 32.91 -33.40 -19.49
CA GLY A 49 31.95 -32.30 -19.46
C GLY A 49 31.43 -31.88 -18.07
N PRO A 50 30.55 -30.86 -18.03
CA PRO A 50 30.11 -30.19 -16.81
C PRO A 50 29.09 -31.06 -16.06
N GLY A 51 28.98 -31.05 -14.73
CA GLY A 51 29.66 -30.29 -13.68
C GLY A 51 28.87 -30.54 -12.39
N VAL A 52 29.49 -31.19 -11.40
CA VAL A 52 28.88 -31.41 -10.07
C VAL A 52 29.65 -30.59 -9.06
N GLY A 53 28.91 -29.70 -8.37
CA GLY A 53 29.44 -28.84 -7.34
C GLY A 53 30.09 -29.65 -6.22
N SER A 54 31.27 -29.20 -5.80
CA SER A 54 31.99 -29.70 -4.64
C SER A 54 31.19 -29.40 -3.36
N GLY A 55 30.33 -30.34 -2.98
CA GLY A 55 29.80 -30.45 -1.62
C GLY A 55 30.67 -31.42 -0.84
N LEU A 56 31.10 -31.04 0.37
CA LEU A 56 31.88 -31.88 1.29
C LEU A 56 31.10 -33.09 1.86
N TYR A 57 29.87 -33.33 1.39
CA TYR A 57 29.06 -34.51 1.68
C TYR A 57 28.47 -35.07 0.38
N PRO A 58 28.43 -36.39 0.19
CA PRO A 58 27.78 -36.99 -0.97
C PRO A 58 26.31 -36.58 -1.03
N ALA A 59 25.83 -36.21 -2.20
CA ALA A 59 24.40 -35.99 -2.42
C ALA A 59 23.65 -37.33 -2.24
N LEU A 60 22.40 -37.26 -1.77
CA LEU A 60 21.56 -38.45 -1.48
C LEU A 60 21.41 -39.39 -2.70
N SER A 61 21.50 -38.83 -3.91
CA SER A 61 21.47 -39.55 -5.19
C SER A 61 22.66 -40.51 -5.36
N GLU A 62 23.85 -40.10 -4.93
CA GLU A 62 25.08 -40.89 -5.05
C GLU A 62 25.19 -41.97 -3.96
N PHE A 63 24.61 -41.73 -2.78
CA PHE A 63 24.57 -42.71 -1.69
C PHE A 63 23.54 -43.83 -1.92
N MET A 64 22.41 -43.54 -2.58
CA MET A 64 21.34 -44.51 -2.81
C MET A 64 21.35 -45.13 -4.22
N GLY A 65 22.26 -44.71 -5.11
CA GLY A 65 22.38 -45.24 -6.47
C GLY A 65 21.14 -44.99 -7.35
N LEU A 66 20.31 -44.00 -7.00
CA LEU A 66 19.09 -43.65 -7.71
C LEU A 66 19.37 -42.43 -8.60
N GLU A 67 19.85 -42.68 -9.81
CA GLU A 67 20.02 -41.65 -10.83
C GLU A 67 18.67 -41.38 -11.51
N LEU A 68 17.92 -40.41 -10.99
CA LEU A 68 16.63 -39.97 -11.53
C LEU A 68 16.86 -39.06 -12.76
N SER A 69 17.32 -39.63 -13.87
CA SER A 69 17.34 -38.89 -15.15
C SER A 69 15.91 -38.76 -15.72
N GLU A 70 15.58 -37.61 -16.30
CA GLU A 70 14.28 -37.37 -16.95
C GLU A 70 13.93 -38.47 -17.97
N ALA A 71 14.93 -38.97 -18.68
CA ALA A 71 14.78 -40.06 -19.65
C ALA A 71 14.41 -41.41 -19.00
N ALA A 72 14.96 -41.72 -17.82
CA ALA A 72 14.65 -42.96 -17.09
C ALA A 72 13.27 -42.92 -16.43
N ILE A 73 12.83 -41.75 -15.94
CA ILE A 73 11.49 -41.55 -15.38
C ILE A 73 10.44 -41.70 -16.48
N ALA A 74 10.66 -41.08 -17.65
CA ALA A 74 9.73 -41.17 -18.78
C ALA A 74 9.57 -42.59 -19.32
N ALA A 75 10.63 -43.41 -19.30
CA ALA A 75 10.59 -44.78 -19.79
C ALA A 75 9.91 -45.77 -18.83
N ASN A 76 10.04 -45.56 -17.52
CA ASN A 76 9.59 -46.54 -16.50
C ASN A 76 8.38 -46.09 -15.66
N MET A 77 7.99 -44.80 -15.71
CA MET A 77 6.81 -44.25 -15.01
C MET A 77 6.10 -43.20 -15.90
N PRO A 78 5.23 -43.62 -16.84
CA PRO A 78 4.55 -42.71 -17.76
C PRO A 78 3.52 -41.79 -17.08
N GLU A 79 3.11 -42.04 -15.83
CA GLU A 79 2.20 -41.15 -15.08
C GLU A 79 2.84 -39.84 -14.60
N TYR A 80 4.17 -39.75 -14.53
CA TYR A 80 4.88 -38.56 -14.03
C TYR A 80 5.35 -37.59 -15.13
N ALA A 81 5.14 -37.88 -16.42
CA ALA A 81 5.64 -37.08 -17.54
C ALA A 81 4.74 -35.89 -17.95
N VAL A 82 3.77 -35.48 -17.12
CA VAL A 82 2.90 -34.32 -17.38
C VAL A 82 3.07 -33.27 -16.27
N ALA A 83 4.17 -32.53 -16.34
CA ALA A 83 4.28 -31.21 -15.73
C ALA A 83 5.26 -30.34 -16.52
N VAL A 84 4.99 -30.16 -17.82
CA VAL A 84 5.60 -29.06 -18.59
C VAL A 84 4.85 -27.79 -18.19
N PRO A 85 5.52 -26.71 -17.75
CA PRO A 85 4.86 -25.43 -17.51
C PRO A 85 4.64 -24.78 -18.89
N THR A 86 3.61 -25.24 -19.60
CA THR A 86 3.04 -24.46 -20.70
C THR A 86 2.36 -23.26 -20.08
N SER A 87 2.95 -22.09 -20.31
CA SER A 87 2.35 -20.78 -20.08
C SER A 87 1.08 -20.64 -20.91
N ASP A 88 -0.02 -21.14 -20.37
CA ASP A 88 -1.37 -20.83 -20.83
C ASP A 88 -2.19 -20.32 -19.66
N LEU A 89 -2.94 -19.27 -19.99
CA LEU A 89 -3.94 -18.61 -19.18
C LEU A 89 -4.94 -19.66 -18.65
N VAL A 90 -4.77 -20.09 -17.40
CA VAL A 90 -5.76 -20.88 -16.69
C VAL A 90 -6.42 -20.02 -15.62
N ALA A 91 -7.68 -19.69 -15.87
CA ALA A 91 -8.62 -19.27 -14.86
C ALA A 91 -8.62 -20.31 -13.74
N ALA A 92 -8.02 -19.96 -12.60
CA ALA A 92 -8.02 -20.79 -11.42
C ALA A 92 -9.42 -20.77 -10.77
N SER A 93 -10.35 -21.58 -11.29
CA SER A 93 -11.47 -22.08 -10.50
C SER A 93 -11.05 -23.42 -9.89
N GLY A 94 -10.18 -23.37 -8.89
CA GLY A 94 -9.92 -24.47 -7.97
C GLY A 94 -10.98 -24.50 -6.86
N PRO A 95 -11.41 -25.68 -6.37
CA PRO A 95 -12.55 -25.81 -5.48
C PRO A 95 -12.14 -25.51 -4.02
N LEU A 96 -12.07 -24.23 -3.65
CA LEU A 96 -12.31 -23.82 -2.27
C LEU A 96 -13.83 -23.81 -2.06
N MET A 97 -14.43 -24.97 -1.83
CA MET A 97 -15.85 -25.09 -1.52
C MET A 97 -16.17 -24.22 -0.30
N GLY A 98 -16.84 -23.08 -0.52
CA GLY A 98 -17.21 -22.11 0.51
C GLY A 98 -16.44 -20.80 0.52
N MET A 99 -15.34 -20.66 -0.23
CA MET A 99 -14.71 -19.34 -0.42
C MET A 99 -15.29 -18.67 -1.67
N VAL A 100 -16.00 -17.56 -1.46
CA VAL A 100 -16.42 -16.67 -2.53
C VAL A 100 -15.16 -16.06 -3.14
N ALA A 101 -14.88 -16.33 -4.42
CA ALA A 101 -13.81 -15.66 -5.13
C ALA A 101 -14.05 -14.14 -5.05
N PRO A 102 -13.11 -13.33 -4.56
CA PRO A 102 -13.29 -11.89 -4.47
C PRO A 102 -13.25 -11.30 -5.87
N LEU A 103 -14.40 -11.29 -6.57
CA LEU A 103 -14.56 -10.67 -7.88
C LEU A 103 -14.19 -9.17 -7.85
N SER A 104 -14.29 -8.55 -6.67
CA SER A 104 -13.91 -7.16 -6.41
C SER A 104 -12.42 -6.96 -6.10
N GLY A 105 -11.66 -8.04 -5.90
CA GLY A 105 -10.24 -8.01 -5.55
C GLY A 105 -9.33 -7.39 -6.62
N GLN A 106 -9.75 -7.45 -7.89
CA GLN A 106 -9.03 -6.82 -9.02
C GLN A 106 -9.57 -5.43 -9.38
N SER A 107 -10.54 -4.89 -8.63
CA SER A 107 -11.08 -3.57 -8.96
C SER A 107 -10.04 -2.48 -8.71
N LEU A 108 -9.82 -1.62 -9.70
CA LEU A 108 -8.92 -0.46 -9.59
C LEU A 108 -9.27 0.43 -8.40
N GLY A 109 -10.57 0.55 -8.09
CA GLY A 109 -11.05 1.29 -6.93
C GLY A 109 -10.58 0.70 -5.60
N LEU A 110 -10.51 -0.62 -5.47
CA LEU A 110 -10.01 -1.27 -4.26
C LEU A 110 -8.49 -1.16 -4.15
N GLN A 111 -7.74 -1.30 -5.24
CA GLN A 111 -6.29 -1.08 -5.24
C GLN A 111 -5.92 0.35 -4.84
N ARG A 112 -6.66 1.36 -5.33
CA ARG A 112 -6.45 2.78 -4.96
C ARG A 112 -6.90 3.11 -3.53
N ALA A 113 -8.01 2.53 -3.10
CA ALA A 113 -8.64 2.81 -1.80
C ALA A 113 -8.19 1.84 -0.70
N GLN A 114 -7.20 0.98 -0.95
CA GLN A 114 -6.70 0.04 0.06
C GLN A 114 -6.11 0.84 1.23
N VAL A 115 -6.76 0.74 2.38
CA VAL A 115 -6.24 1.27 3.65
C VAL A 115 -5.35 0.19 4.24
N THR A 116 -4.05 0.45 4.30
CA THR A 116 -3.09 -0.55 4.80
C THR A 116 -2.99 -0.55 6.33
N HIS A 117 -3.39 0.56 6.97
CA HIS A 117 -3.15 0.85 8.40
C HIS A 117 -1.67 0.73 8.83
N GLY A 118 -0.77 0.62 7.83
CA GLY A 118 0.65 0.42 8.02
C GLY A 118 1.33 1.72 8.43
N VAL A 119 2.52 1.56 9.00
CA VAL A 119 3.43 2.67 9.28
C VAL A 119 4.37 2.79 8.09
N ARG A 120 4.45 3.99 7.50
CA ARG A 120 5.35 4.31 6.40
C ARG A 120 6.17 5.55 6.71
N GLU A 121 7.41 5.57 6.24
CA GLU A 121 8.27 6.76 6.28
C GLU A 121 8.19 7.49 4.94
N LEU A 122 8.01 8.80 5.00
CA LEU A 122 7.90 9.69 3.85
C LEU A 122 8.94 10.79 3.96
N THR A 123 9.58 11.12 2.84
CA THR A 123 10.50 12.27 2.77
C THR A 123 9.79 13.41 2.05
N LEU A 124 9.58 14.51 2.78
CA LEU A 124 8.94 15.72 2.26
C LEU A 124 10.00 16.78 1.91
N CYS A 125 9.64 17.61 0.92
CA CYS A 125 10.37 18.81 0.55
C CYS A 125 9.45 20.04 0.74
N LYS A 126 10.04 21.21 0.93
CA LYS A 126 9.32 22.48 0.92
C LYS A 126 9.29 23.01 -0.51
N ASP A 127 8.16 23.60 -0.87
CA ASP A 127 8.02 24.37 -2.11
C ASP A 127 8.87 25.67 -2.05
N GLY A 128 9.00 26.38 -3.18
CA GLY A 128 9.69 27.68 -3.28
C GLY A 128 9.13 28.75 -2.32
N SER A 129 7.89 28.57 -1.84
CA SER A 129 7.27 29.39 -0.79
C SER A 129 7.64 28.99 0.64
N GLY A 130 8.52 27.99 0.83
CA GLY A 130 8.93 27.47 2.14
C GLY A 130 7.85 26.67 2.86
N LYS A 131 6.81 26.20 2.15
CA LYS A 131 5.67 25.47 2.70
C LYS A 131 5.60 24.06 2.14
N VAL A 132 5.06 23.13 2.93
CA VAL A 132 4.86 21.73 2.52
C VAL A 132 3.45 21.51 1.94
N GLY A 133 2.50 22.43 2.20
CA GLY A 133 1.12 22.30 1.75
C GLY A 133 0.22 21.46 2.65
N LEU A 134 0.62 21.26 3.91
CA LEU A 134 -0.08 20.43 4.89
C LEU A 134 -0.70 21.27 6.01
N ARG A 135 -1.88 20.87 6.49
CA ARG A 135 -2.41 21.28 7.80
C ARG A 135 -2.69 20.07 8.66
N VAL A 136 -2.33 20.19 9.94
CA VAL A 136 -2.50 19.14 10.94
C VAL A 136 -3.34 19.62 12.12
N ARG A 137 -3.92 18.66 12.85
CA ARG A 137 -4.73 18.86 14.05
C ARG A 137 -4.37 17.87 15.13
N ASP A 138 -4.44 18.35 16.36
CA ASP A 138 -4.35 17.54 17.57
C ASP A 138 -5.71 16.88 17.88
N VAL A 139 -5.73 15.55 17.97
CA VAL A 139 -6.90 14.76 18.39
C VAL A 139 -6.44 13.71 19.39
N SER A 140 -6.96 13.74 20.62
CA SER A 140 -6.64 12.75 21.66
C SER A 140 -5.13 12.51 21.86
N ASN A 141 -4.33 13.57 21.91
CA ASN A 141 -2.86 13.54 22.00
C ASN A 141 -2.13 12.94 20.78
N GLY A 142 -2.83 12.63 19.70
CA GLY A 142 -2.25 12.33 18.39
C GLY A 142 -2.33 13.52 17.44
N ILE A 143 -1.55 13.47 16.35
CA ILE A 143 -1.59 14.48 15.30
C ILE A 143 -2.07 13.85 14.00
N PHE A 144 -3.07 14.48 13.40
CA PHE A 144 -3.74 14.00 12.21
C PHE A 144 -3.69 15.03 11.09
N VAL A 145 -3.55 14.56 9.86
CA VAL A 145 -3.62 15.37 8.66
C VAL A 145 -5.06 15.76 8.39
N CYS A 146 -5.30 17.05 8.23
CA CYS A 146 -6.64 17.63 8.05
C CYS A 146 -6.87 18.18 6.66
N LEU A 147 -5.82 18.70 6.05
CA LEU A 147 -5.90 19.29 4.72
C LEU A 147 -4.55 19.10 4.05
N VAL A 148 -4.64 18.58 2.83
CA VAL A 148 -3.51 18.44 1.92
C VAL A 148 -3.85 19.31 0.71
N MET A 149 -2.98 20.26 0.41
CA MET A 149 -3.17 21.13 -0.75
C MET A 149 -2.88 20.36 -2.03
N LYS A 150 -3.71 20.57 -3.06
CA LYS A 150 -3.44 20.05 -4.40
C LYS A 150 -2.08 20.53 -4.92
N ASP A 151 -1.38 19.66 -5.64
CA ASP A 151 -0.07 19.93 -6.28
C ASP A 151 1.02 20.37 -5.28
N SER A 152 0.86 20.02 -4.00
CA SER A 152 1.82 20.34 -2.95
C SER A 152 2.79 19.19 -2.68
N PRO A 153 3.97 19.45 -2.10
CA PRO A 153 4.90 18.39 -1.71
C PRO A 153 4.27 17.33 -0.80
N ALA A 154 3.30 17.71 0.04
CA ALA A 154 2.52 16.77 0.84
C ALA A 154 1.68 15.81 -0.01
N ALA A 155 0.99 16.33 -1.05
CA ALA A 155 0.20 15.51 -1.96
C ALA A 155 1.10 14.56 -2.78
N ILE A 156 2.23 15.06 -3.27
CA ILE A 156 3.20 14.25 -4.03
C ILE A 156 3.81 13.14 -3.17
N ALA A 157 4.07 13.40 -1.89
CA ALA A 157 4.52 12.37 -0.95
C ALA A 157 3.42 11.36 -0.56
N GLY A 158 2.19 11.52 -1.07
CA GLY A 158 1.08 10.61 -0.79
C GLY A 158 0.48 10.78 0.60
N LEU A 159 0.59 11.96 1.21
CA LEU A 159 -0.19 12.26 2.42
C LEU A 159 -1.65 12.47 2.06
N ARG A 160 -2.55 11.92 2.86
CA ARG A 160 -4.00 12.07 2.70
C ARG A 160 -4.67 12.61 3.96
N PHE A 161 -5.92 13.02 3.82
CA PHE A 161 -6.77 13.28 4.98
C PHE A 161 -6.79 12.05 5.90
N GLY A 162 -6.80 12.26 7.22
CA GLY A 162 -6.94 11.16 8.17
C GLY A 162 -5.63 10.44 8.52
N ASP A 163 -4.54 10.69 7.79
CA ASP A 163 -3.22 10.17 8.11
C ASP A 163 -2.74 10.65 9.50
N GLN A 164 -2.15 9.75 10.28
CA GLN A 164 -1.62 10.05 11.61
C GLN A 164 -0.11 10.23 11.57
N ILE A 165 0.40 11.39 11.98
CA ILE A 165 1.83 11.64 12.08
C ILE A 165 2.34 11.12 13.42
N LEU A 166 3.33 10.23 13.37
CA LEU A 166 3.98 9.65 14.55
C LEU A 166 5.29 10.36 14.87
N GLN A 167 6.10 10.64 13.85
CA GLN A 167 7.40 11.32 13.99
C GLN A 167 7.66 12.31 12.87
N VAL A 168 8.39 13.38 13.20
CA VAL A 168 8.92 14.37 12.24
C VAL A 168 10.40 14.56 12.54
N ASN A 169 11.28 14.27 11.57
CA ASN A 169 12.73 14.30 11.70
C ASN A 169 13.25 13.54 12.94
N GLY A 170 12.70 12.35 13.18
CA GLY A 170 13.04 11.51 14.35
C GLY A 170 12.44 11.97 15.68
N VAL A 171 11.76 13.12 15.73
CA VAL A 171 11.08 13.62 16.94
C VAL A 171 9.67 13.04 17.02
N THR A 172 9.35 12.36 18.12
CA THR A 172 8.00 11.85 18.36
C THR A 172 7.06 12.99 18.68
N VAL A 173 5.95 13.08 17.96
CA VAL A 173 5.03 14.23 18.05
C VAL A 173 3.82 13.96 18.97
N ALA A 174 3.76 12.80 19.61
CA ALA A 174 2.71 12.48 20.58
C ALA A 174 2.58 13.55 21.68
N GLY A 175 1.36 14.03 21.91
CA GLY A 175 1.05 15.08 22.88
C GLY A 175 1.40 16.51 22.43
N PHE A 176 1.92 16.71 21.21
CA PHE A 176 2.19 18.05 20.71
C PHE A 176 0.90 18.71 20.21
N SER A 177 0.77 20.01 20.48
CA SER A 177 -0.25 20.86 19.88
C SER A 177 0.03 21.06 18.39
N ALA A 178 -1.02 21.27 17.58
CA ALA A 178 -0.88 21.54 16.15
C ALA A 178 0.10 22.67 15.82
N ASP A 179 0.13 23.74 16.62
CA ASP A 179 1.01 24.90 16.41
C ASP A 179 2.50 24.52 16.53
N LYS A 180 2.85 23.76 17.58
CA LYS A 180 4.22 23.22 17.75
C LYS A 180 4.66 22.36 16.57
N VAL A 181 3.74 21.60 15.98
CA VAL A 181 4.04 20.78 14.80
C VAL A 181 4.26 21.67 13.58
N HIS A 182 3.46 22.72 13.41
CA HIS A 182 3.68 23.69 12.33
C HIS A 182 5.02 24.40 12.50
N ASP A 183 5.41 24.70 13.74
CA ASP A 183 6.73 25.27 14.05
C ASP A 183 7.87 24.31 13.75
N LEU A 184 7.70 23.01 14.01
CA LEU A 184 8.67 21.98 13.60
C LEU A 184 8.84 21.99 12.08
N PHE A 185 7.74 21.94 11.31
CA PHE A 185 7.82 22.01 9.85
C PHE A 185 8.44 23.32 9.35
N ARG A 186 8.22 24.45 10.04
CA ARG A 186 8.88 25.73 9.70
C ARG A 186 10.38 25.70 9.96
N LYS A 187 10.81 25.12 11.09
CA LYS A 187 12.23 25.01 11.48
C LYS A 187 13.02 23.97 10.69
N SER A 188 12.34 22.97 10.15
CA SER A 188 12.96 21.92 9.33
C SER A 188 13.66 22.49 8.08
N PRO A 189 14.65 21.79 7.52
CA PRO A 189 15.30 22.19 6.27
C PRO A 189 14.32 22.23 5.09
N VAL A 190 14.76 22.83 3.98
CA VAL A 190 13.96 22.91 2.74
C VAL A 190 13.75 21.52 2.14
N ASN A 191 14.78 20.67 2.14
CA ASN A 191 14.70 19.29 1.65
C ASN A 191 14.98 18.29 2.77
N GLY A 192 14.48 17.06 2.60
CA GLY A 192 14.84 15.94 3.47
C GLY A 192 14.08 15.89 4.79
N ILE A 193 12.83 16.36 4.83
CA ILE A 193 12.01 16.27 6.03
C ILE A 193 11.46 14.84 6.13
N SER A 194 12.04 14.00 6.99
CA SER A 194 11.53 12.65 7.24
C SER A 194 10.28 12.74 8.12
N VAL A 195 9.20 12.10 7.71
CA VAL A 195 7.94 12.01 8.45
C VAL A 195 7.48 10.57 8.48
N VAL A 196 7.31 10.04 9.70
CA VAL A 196 6.75 8.71 9.91
C VAL A 196 5.26 8.84 10.14
N VAL A 197 4.47 8.16 9.33
CA VAL A 197 3.00 8.28 9.27
C VAL A 197 2.37 6.91 9.38
N ARG A 198 1.25 6.82 10.09
CA ARG A 198 0.33 5.68 10.04
C ARG A 198 -0.82 6.00 9.09
N ASP A 199 -1.02 5.13 8.12
CA ASP A 199 -2.06 5.25 7.10
C ASP A 199 -3.45 5.16 7.75
N ARG A 200 -4.17 6.28 7.78
CA ARG A 200 -5.64 6.36 7.97
C ARG A 200 -6.21 5.39 9.04
N PRO A 201 -5.84 5.54 10.33
CA PRO A 201 -6.17 4.56 11.38
C PRO A 201 -7.67 4.45 11.72
N PHE A 202 -8.47 5.47 11.43
CA PHE A 202 -9.91 5.49 11.74
C PHE A 202 -10.80 5.27 10.53
N GLU A 203 -10.20 5.01 9.38
CA GLU A 203 -10.91 4.83 8.13
C GLU A 203 -11.25 3.37 7.89
N ARG A 204 -12.34 3.14 7.17
CA ARG A 204 -12.76 1.81 6.75
C ARG A 204 -13.14 1.83 5.29
N THR A 205 -12.62 0.88 4.53
CA THR A 205 -12.99 0.68 3.13
C THR A 205 -14.13 -0.33 3.03
N VAL A 206 -15.15 -0.01 2.25
CA VAL A 206 -16.30 -0.89 1.97
C VAL A 206 -16.47 -0.98 0.45
N THR A 207 -16.43 -2.19 -0.08
CA THR A 207 -16.73 -2.47 -1.48
C THR A 207 -18.22 -2.73 -1.65
N LEU A 208 -18.80 -2.06 -2.63
CA LEU A 208 -20.22 -2.05 -2.92
C LEU A 208 -20.45 -2.35 -4.40
N HIS A 209 -21.61 -2.90 -4.72
CA HIS A 209 -22.00 -3.26 -6.06
C HIS A 209 -23.28 -2.53 -6.44
N LYS A 210 -23.31 -1.96 -7.63
CA LYS A 210 -24.54 -1.39 -8.18
C LYS A 210 -25.52 -2.51 -8.53
N ASP A 211 -26.80 -2.22 -8.36
CA ASP A 211 -27.86 -3.05 -8.92
C ASP A 211 -28.06 -2.75 -10.42
N SER A 212 -28.94 -3.51 -11.07
CA SER A 212 -29.43 -3.29 -12.44
C SER A 212 -29.93 -1.86 -12.71
N MET A 213 -30.44 -1.17 -11.69
CA MET A 213 -30.87 0.24 -11.77
C MET A 213 -29.74 1.25 -11.51
N GLY A 214 -28.51 0.81 -11.27
CA GLY A 214 -27.36 1.68 -11.00
C GLY A 214 -27.24 2.18 -9.55
N HIS A 215 -28.12 1.76 -8.65
CA HIS A 215 -28.12 2.19 -7.25
C HIS A 215 -27.30 1.28 -6.34
N ILE A 216 -26.66 1.88 -5.33
CA ILE A 216 -25.87 1.17 -4.30
C ILE A 216 -26.65 1.01 -2.98
N GLY A 217 -27.60 1.93 -2.72
CA GLY A 217 -28.56 1.85 -1.62
C GLY A 217 -28.15 2.55 -0.33
N PHE A 218 -27.53 3.72 -0.41
CA PHE A 218 -27.37 4.60 0.75
C PHE A 218 -27.72 6.05 0.40
N HIS A 219 -28.17 6.79 1.40
CA HIS A 219 -28.41 8.22 1.33
C HIS A 219 -27.33 8.94 2.12
N PHE A 220 -26.85 10.05 1.57
CA PHE A 220 -25.88 10.91 2.22
C PHE A 220 -26.28 12.39 2.04
N LYS A 221 -25.83 13.22 2.97
CA LYS A 221 -26.04 14.67 2.98
C LYS A 221 -24.80 15.36 3.51
N ASN A 222 -24.27 16.32 2.77
CA ASN A 222 -23.00 16.98 3.03
C ASN A 222 -21.86 15.98 3.29
N GLY A 223 -21.79 14.91 2.48
CA GLY A 223 -20.82 13.82 2.65
C GLY A 223 -21.07 12.88 3.84
N LYS A 224 -22.06 13.13 4.71
CA LYS A 224 -22.44 12.23 5.82
C LYS A 224 -23.51 11.23 5.41
N ILE A 225 -23.31 9.95 5.67
CA ILE A 225 -24.29 8.88 5.41
C ILE A 225 -25.42 8.98 6.45
N THR A 226 -26.66 9.17 5.98
CA THR A 226 -27.84 9.38 6.82
C THR A 226 -28.74 8.16 6.89
N GLY A 227 -28.75 7.32 5.86
CA GLY A 227 -29.66 6.18 5.79
C GLY A 227 -29.21 5.14 4.78
N LEU A 228 -29.70 3.92 4.98
CA LEU A 228 -29.45 2.77 4.13
C LEU A 228 -30.77 2.25 3.60
N VAL A 229 -30.78 1.84 2.34
CA VAL A 229 -31.93 1.21 1.72
C VAL A 229 -31.80 -0.30 1.91
N LYS A 230 -32.89 -0.94 2.36
CA LYS A 230 -32.93 -2.39 2.57
C LYS A 230 -32.69 -3.14 1.25
N ASP A 231 -32.14 -4.35 1.35
CA ASP A 231 -31.88 -5.29 0.25
C ASP A 231 -30.83 -4.85 -0.80
N LEU A 232 -30.35 -3.61 -0.73
CA LEU A 232 -29.28 -3.10 -1.58
C LEU A 232 -27.88 -3.40 -1.03
N SER A 233 -26.86 -3.19 -1.87
CA SER A 233 -25.49 -3.59 -1.58
C SER A 233 -24.91 -2.91 -0.33
N ALA A 234 -25.25 -1.65 -0.08
CA ALA A 234 -24.81 -0.92 1.13
C ALA A 234 -25.25 -1.60 2.43
N ALA A 235 -26.51 -2.04 2.51
CA ALA A 235 -27.03 -2.76 3.67
C ALA A 235 -26.38 -4.15 3.79
N ARG A 236 -26.20 -4.86 2.67
CA ARG A 236 -25.59 -6.20 2.63
C ARG A 236 -24.13 -6.22 3.06
N ASN A 237 -23.37 -5.19 2.72
CA ASN A 237 -21.94 -5.07 3.08
C ASN A 237 -21.71 -4.37 4.43
N GLY A 238 -22.78 -4.03 5.16
CA GLY A 238 -22.68 -3.42 6.49
C GLY A 238 -22.07 -2.02 6.48
N LEU A 239 -22.41 -1.21 5.47
CA LEU A 239 -22.14 0.23 5.51
C LEU A 239 -22.86 0.83 6.72
N LEU A 240 -22.24 1.76 7.43
CA LEU A 240 -22.80 2.33 8.65
C LEU A 240 -23.30 3.76 8.42
N THR A 241 -24.43 4.10 9.04
CA THR A 241 -24.90 5.49 9.14
C THR A 241 -24.04 6.28 10.12
N ASP A 242 -24.16 7.61 10.10
CA ASP A 242 -23.31 8.50 10.91
C ASP A 242 -21.81 8.39 10.61
N HIS A 243 -21.47 8.02 9.37
CA HIS A 243 -20.11 8.04 8.85
C HIS A 243 -19.99 9.05 7.70
N HIS A 244 -18.84 9.69 7.58
CA HIS A 244 -18.53 10.58 6.46
C HIS A 244 -17.80 9.83 5.35
N LEU A 245 -18.14 10.14 4.11
CA LEU A 245 -17.47 9.70 2.90
C LEU A 245 -16.16 10.47 2.75
N LEU A 246 -15.05 9.74 2.64
CA LEU A 246 -13.72 10.32 2.39
C LEU A 246 -13.28 10.11 0.96
N GLU A 247 -13.41 8.88 0.45
CA GLU A 247 -13.00 8.54 -0.90
C GLU A 247 -14.07 7.71 -1.60
N VAL A 248 -14.18 7.89 -2.92
CA VAL A 248 -14.98 7.06 -3.82
C VAL A 248 -14.06 6.57 -4.94
N ASN A 249 -13.90 5.24 -5.06
CA ASN A 249 -12.99 4.58 -5.98
C ASN A 249 -11.53 5.07 -5.89
N GLY A 250 -11.12 5.46 -4.68
CA GLY A 250 -9.79 6.02 -4.40
C GLY A 250 -9.65 7.52 -4.72
N GLN A 251 -10.70 8.17 -5.25
CA GLN A 251 -10.71 9.62 -5.40
C GLN A 251 -11.22 10.27 -4.12
N ASN A 252 -10.47 11.25 -3.60
CA ASN A 252 -10.88 12.02 -2.42
C ASN A 252 -12.11 12.89 -2.72
N VAL A 253 -13.16 12.80 -1.88
CA VAL A 253 -14.41 13.56 -1.99
C VAL A 253 -14.63 14.55 -0.83
N VAL A 254 -13.66 14.68 0.08
CA VAL A 254 -13.76 15.55 1.26
C VAL A 254 -13.91 17.02 0.86
N GLY A 255 -15.08 17.59 1.11
CA GLY A 255 -15.38 18.98 0.80
C GLY A 255 -16.09 19.20 -0.54
N LEU A 256 -16.25 18.17 -1.38
CA LEU A 256 -17.04 18.27 -2.60
C LEU A 256 -18.53 18.47 -2.28
N LYS A 257 -19.28 18.98 -3.27
CA LYS A 257 -20.74 19.08 -3.15
C LYS A 257 -21.38 17.72 -3.35
N ASP A 258 -22.52 17.47 -2.69
CA ASP A 258 -23.23 16.19 -2.84
C ASP A 258 -23.54 15.84 -4.30
N LYS A 259 -23.83 16.84 -5.14
CA LYS A 259 -24.05 16.65 -6.58
C LYS A 259 -22.83 16.07 -7.30
N GLU A 260 -21.63 16.52 -6.95
CA GLU A 260 -20.38 16.06 -7.54
C GLU A 260 -20.06 14.63 -7.06
N ILE A 261 -20.31 14.35 -5.78
CA ILE A 261 -20.15 13.00 -5.20
C ILE A 261 -21.12 12.01 -5.86
N SER A 262 -22.39 12.39 -6.04
CA SER A 262 -23.36 11.58 -6.78
C SER A 262 -22.91 11.31 -8.21
N ALA A 263 -22.39 12.33 -8.91
CA ALA A 263 -21.89 12.16 -10.27
C ALA A 263 -20.69 11.19 -10.34
N LEU A 264 -19.76 11.26 -9.38
CA LEU A 264 -18.63 10.32 -9.27
C LEU A 264 -19.10 8.89 -8.99
N ILE A 265 -20.14 8.73 -8.17
CA ILE A 265 -20.78 7.45 -7.92
C ILE A 265 -21.46 6.93 -9.19
N ASP A 266 -22.21 7.76 -9.90
CA ASP A 266 -22.95 7.36 -11.11
C ASP A 266 -22.01 6.99 -12.26
N GLN A 267 -20.93 7.74 -12.44
CA GLN A 267 -19.84 7.44 -13.39
C GLN A 267 -18.97 6.27 -12.94
N GLY A 268 -18.93 5.99 -11.63
CA GLY A 268 -18.28 4.79 -11.10
C GLY A 268 -18.89 3.55 -11.73
N GLY A 269 -18.07 2.56 -12.09
CA GLY A 269 -18.53 1.32 -12.71
C GLY A 269 -19.46 0.49 -11.81
N ASN A 270 -19.65 -0.77 -12.16
CA ASN A 270 -20.53 -1.67 -11.40
C ASN A 270 -20.03 -1.91 -9.96
N ILE A 271 -18.71 -1.86 -9.76
CA ILE A 271 -18.07 -2.02 -8.45
C ILE A 271 -17.63 -0.64 -7.97
N ILE A 272 -18.08 -0.27 -6.78
CA ILE A 272 -17.73 0.99 -6.14
C ILE A 272 -17.10 0.71 -4.80
N THR A 273 -15.92 1.26 -4.58
CA THR A 273 -15.24 1.19 -3.30
C THR A 273 -15.36 2.53 -2.61
N VAL A 274 -15.82 2.54 -1.37
CA VAL A 274 -15.99 3.77 -0.58
C VAL A 274 -15.14 3.67 0.67
N THR A 275 -14.39 4.71 0.96
CA THR A 275 -13.67 4.87 2.23
C THR A 275 -14.47 5.79 3.14
N ILE A 276 -14.77 5.32 4.35
CA ILE A 276 -15.59 6.02 5.33
C ILE A 276 -14.85 6.25 6.65
N ILE A 277 -15.24 7.31 7.37
CA ILE A 277 -14.75 7.63 8.72
C ILE A 277 -15.94 7.92 9.64
N PRO A 278 -15.90 7.55 10.93
CA PRO A 278 -16.96 7.94 11.87
C PRO A 278 -17.10 9.47 11.99
N SER A 279 -18.34 9.98 12.02
CA SER A 279 -18.58 11.43 12.02
C SER A 279 -17.93 12.15 13.21
N PHE A 280 -17.91 11.53 14.39
CA PHE A 280 -17.30 12.16 15.56
C PHE A 280 -15.79 12.42 15.37
N VAL A 281 -15.07 11.52 14.68
CA VAL A 281 -13.64 11.72 14.38
C VAL A 281 -13.49 12.82 13.34
N TYR A 282 -14.27 12.75 12.26
CA TYR A 282 -14.25 13.74 11.18
C TYR A 282 -14.52 15.15 11.71
N ASP A 283 -15.56 15.31 12.52
CA ASP A 283 -15.95 16.58 13.11
C ASP A 283 -14.83 17.14 14.00
N HIS A 284 -14.13 16.30 14.75
CA HIS A 284 -12.99 16.73 15.57
C HIS A 284 -11.78 17.18 14.74
N ILE A 285 -11.50 16.50 13.62
CA ILE A 285 -10.43 16.87 12.69
C ILE A 285 -10.75 18.21 12.00
N VAL A 286 -12.01 18.42 11.62
CA VAL A 286 -12.45 19.58 10.82
C VAL A 286 -12.96 20.77 11.66
N LYS A 287 -13.26 20.60 12.95
CA LYS A 287 -13.98 21.56 13.83
C LYS A 287 -13.56 23.03 13.74
N LYS A 288 -12.26 23.31 13.55
CA LYS A 288 -11.70 24.68 13.54
C LYS A 288 -11.31 25.17 12.15
N MET A 289 -11.69 24.45 11.10
CA MET A 289 -11.35 24.78 9.73
C MET A 289 -12.51 25.49 9.03
N ALA A 290 -12.19 26.51 8.23
CA ALA A 290 -13.18 27.14 7.38
C ALA A 290 -13.60 26.15 6.28
N SER A 291 -14.90 25.90 6.16
CA SER A 291 -15.45 24.98 5.15
C SER A 291 -15.13 25.42 3.72
N SER A 292 -14.94 26.72 3.48
CA SER A 292 -14.49 27.29 2.21
C SER A 292 -13.06 26.91 1.86
N LEU A 293 -12.17 26.82 2.86
CA LEU A 293 -10.78 26.45 2.65
C LEU A 293 -10.67 25.00 2.17
N ILE A 294 -11.41 24.10 2.82
CA ILE A 294 -11.44 22.68 2.46
C ILE A 294 -11.98 22.53 1.03
N LYS A 295 -13.11 23.17 0.73
CA LYS A 295 -13.73 23.16 -0.61
C LYS A 295 -12.83 23.63 -1.74
N GLY A 296 -11.97 24.61 -1.47
CA GLY A 296 -11.17 25.27 -2.51
C GLY A 296 -9.75 24.76 -2.65
N THR A 297 -9.18 24.11 -1.62
CA THR A 297 -7.74 23.80 -1.59
C THR A 297 -7.42 22.33 -1.39
N MET A 298 -8.41 21.50 -1.04
CA MET A 298 -8.20 20.07 -0.84
C MET A 298 -7.81 19.38 -2.15
N ASP A 299 -6.88 18.43 -2.08
CA ASP A 299 -6.55 17.60 -3.22
C ASP A 299 -7.63 16.55 -3.50
N HIS A 300 -8.09 16.53 -4.75
CA HIS A 300 -9.09 15.59 -5.28
C HIS A 300 -8.52 14.76 -6.44
N SER A 301 -7.20 14.76 -6.61
CA SER A 301 -6.50 13.96 -7.60
C SER A 301 -6.78 12.47 -7.37
N ILE A 302 -6.83 11.73 -8.47
CA ILE A 302 -6.95 10.27 -8.43
C ILE A 302 -5.53 9.73 -8.30
N PRO A 303 -5.21 8.93 -7.28
CA PRO A 303 -3.88 8.34 -7.16
C PRO A 303 -3.60 7.43 -8.36
N GLU A 304 -2.46 7.66 -9.01
CA GLU A 304 -1.92 6.76 -10.03
C GLU A 304 -1.43 5.47 -9.34
N ILE A 305 -1.74 4.31 -9.93
CA ILE A 305 -1.31 2.98 -9.48
C ILE A 305 -0.17 2.53 -10.38
#